data_AF-A0A2P7NXF3-F1
#
_entry.id   AF-A0A2P7NXF3-F1
#
_cell.length_a   1.000
_cell.length_b   1.000
_cell.length_c   1.000
_cell.angle_alpha   90.00
_cell.angle_beta   90.00
_cell.angle_gamma   90.00
#
_symmetry.space_group_name_H-M   'P 1'
#
loop_
_entity.id
_entity.type
_entity.pdbx_description
1 polymer ?
#
loop_
_entity_poly.entity_id
_entity_poly.type
_entity_poly.pdbx_seq_one_letter_code
_entity_poly.pdbx_strand_id
1 'polypeptide(L)'
;MISAAFIAMQYSLFCVLYHGCFLNELIERIRNGDNKALTDAIKIDVSVIGCPTVVGKISKATRLQDVKFFAKLKSAINGKKEKLKQDNFQKMRLVFEILYEAGALRLTDKQLYQLFVEELKLYTANSKGGGSEKALRKFADTYMKKNTTT
;
A
#
# COMPACT_ATOMS: atom_id res chain seq x y z
N MET A 1 -24.72 -9.33 -13.69
CA MET A 1 -23.51 -8.53 -13.98
C MET A 1 -23.00 -7.93 -12.69
N ILE A 2 -21.71 -8.07 -12.38
CA ILE A 2 -21.10 -7.34 -11.26
C ILE A 2 -20.90 -5.90 -11.73
N SER A 3 -21.37 -4.92 -10.95
CA SER A 3 -21.23 -3.50 -11.29
C SER A 3 -19.76 -3.07 -11.30
N ALA A 4 -19.38 -2.19 -12.23
CA ALA A 4 -18.05 -1.57 -12.27
C ALA A 4 -17.69 -0.87 -10.94
N ALA A 5 -18.69 -0.29 -10.27
CA ALA A 5 -18.51 0.34 -8.96
C ALA A 5 -18.09 -0.68 -7.88
N PHE A 6 -18.64 -1.90 -7.92
CA PHE A 6 -18.27 -2.95 -6.98
C PHE A 6 -16.83 -3.43 -7.21
N ILE A 7 -16.42 -3.57 -8.48
CA ILE A 7 -15.04 -3.92 -8.84
C ILE A 7 -14.06 -2.83 -8.36
N ALA A 8 -14.39 -1.55 -8.59
CA ALA A 8 -13.58 -0.42 -8.13
C ALA A 8 -13.45 -0.38 -6.59
N MET A 9 -14.53 -0.69 -5.88
CA MET A 9 -14.53 -0.80 -4.41
C MET A 9 -13.60 -1.94 -3.95
N GLN A 10 -13.64 -3.11 -4.60
CA GLN A 10 -12.74 -4.23 -4.29
C GLN A 10 -11.27 -3.87 -4.51
N TYR A 11 -10.93 -3.17 -5.59
CA TYR A 11 -9.55 -2.72 -5.82
C TYR A 11 -9.10 -1.67 -4.81
N SER A 12 -10.00 -0.78 -4.39
CA SER A 12 -9.72 0.18 -3.31
C SER A 12 -9.40 -0.55 -2.00
N LEU A 13 -10.18 -1.58 -1.66
CA LEU A 13 -9.90 -2.43 -0.50
C LEU A 13 -8.56 -3.17 -0.63
N PHE A 14 -8.27 -3.77 -1.80
CA PHE A 14 -6.97 -4.42 -2.02
C PHE A 14 -5.79 -3.45 -1.90
N CYS A 15 -5.97 -2.19 -2.29
CA CYS A 15 -4.97 -1.16 -2.10
C CYS A 15 -4.66 -0.96 -0.61
N VAL A 16 -5.69 -0.86 0.25
CA VAL A 16 -5.51 -0.78 1.71
C VAL A 16 -4.81 -2.03 2.24
N LEU A 17 -5.28 -3.23 1.85
CA LEU A 17 -4.70 -4.48 2.35
C LEU A 17 -3.24 -4.68 1.95
N TYR A 18 -2.80 -4.16 0.80
CA TYR A 18 -1.46 -4.40 0.28
C TYR A 18 -0.49 -3.24 0.54
N HIS A 19 -1.01 -2.01 0.56
CA HIS A 19 -0.23 -0.78 0.62
C HIS A 19 -0.61 0.15 1.77
N GLY A 20 -1.65 -0.16 2.56
CA GLY A 20 -2.09 0.64 3.71
C GLY A 20 -2.39 2.09 3.33
N CYS A 21 -3.11 2.26 2.23
CA CYS A 21 -3.66 3.53 1.75
C CYS A 21 -4.69 3.25 0.65
N PHE A 22 -5.53 4.23 0.35
CA PHE A 22 -6.49 4.11 -0.74
C PHE A 22 -5.88 4.31 -2.13
N LEU A 23 -6.54 3.79 -3.17
CA LEU A 23 -6.04 3.88 -4.54
C LEU A 23 -5.90 5.34 -5.02
N ASN A 24 -6.83 6.22 -4.63
CA ASN A 24 -6.75 7.66 -4.94
C ASN A 24 -5.50 8.32 -4.35
N GLU A 25 -5.01 7.90 -3.19
CA GLU A 25 -3.75 8.41 -2.65
C GLU A 25 -2.56 7.97 -3.49
N LEU A 26 -2.55 6.74 -4.02
CA LEU A 26 -1.50 6.33 -4.95
C LEU A 26 -1.54 7.20 -6.20
N ILE A 27 -2.73 7.48 -6.75
CA ILE A 27 -2.89 8.40 -7.89
C ILE A 27 -2.35 9.80 -7.57
N GLU A 28 -2.63 10.31 -6.37
CA GLU A 28 -2.10 11.61 -5.92
C GLU A 28 -0.57 11.61 -5.85
N ARG A 29 0.03 10.56 -5.27
CA ARG A 29 1.50 10.40 -5.22
C ARG A 29 2.11 10.32 -6.62
N ILE A 30 1.46 9.65 -7.58
CA ILE A 30 1.91 9.60 -8.98
C ILE A 30 1.91 11.00 -9.60
N ARG A 31 0.87 11.80 -9.35
CA ARG A 31 0.78 13.19 -9.81
C ARG A 31 1.97 14.00 -9.29
N ASN A 32 2.33 13.78 -8.03
CA ASN A 32 3.48 14.39 -7.35
C ASN A 32 4.85 13.79 -7.73
N GLY A 33 4.91 12.83 -8.67
CA GLY A 33 6.16 12.31 -9.21
C GLY A 33 6.65 10.99 -8.61
N ASP A 34 5.88 10.35 -7.72
CA ASP A 34 6.21 9.05 -7.18
C ASP A 34 5.99 7.93 -8.21
N ASN A 35 7.07 7.52 -8.87
CA ASN A 35 7.05 6.42 -9.84
C ASN A 35 6.85 5.05 -9.20
N LYS A 36 7.12 4.88 -7.90
CA LYS A 36 6.85 3.62 -7.20
C LYS A 36 5.34 3.46 -7.00
N ALA A 37 4.66 4.53 -6.59
CA ALA A 37 3.20 4.56 -6.49
C ALA A 37 2.50 4.16 -7.80
N LEU A 38 3.07 4.52 -8.96
CA LEU A 38 2.59 4.09 -10.27
C LEU A 38 2.59 2.56 -10.40
N THR A 39 3.74 1.94 -10.13
CA THR A 39 3.87 0.49 -10.25
C THR A 39 3.06 -0.25 -9.19
N ASP A 40 2.85 0.34 -8.02
CA ASP A 40 2.02 -0.23 -6.97
C ASP A 40 0.53 -0.17 -7.34
N ALA A 41 0.04 0.97 -7.84
CA ALA A 41 -1.33 1.12 -8.32
C ALA A 41 -1.68 0.13 -9.45
N ILE A 42 -0.79 -0.01 -10.44
CA ILE A 42 -0.99 -0.93 -11.58
C ILE A 42 -0.99 -2.39 -11.14
N LYS A 43 -0.20 -2.75 -10.13
CA LYS A 43 -0.25 -4.10 -9.55
C LYS A 43 -1.59 -4.38 -8.91
N ILE A 44 -2.25 -3.38 -8.31
CA ILE A 44 -3.59 -3.56 -7.72
C ILE A 44 -4.62 -3.74 -8.82
N ASP A 45 -4.72 -2.74 -9.69
CA ASP A 45 -5.71 -2.63 -10.75
C ASP A 45 -5.04 -2.15 -12.03
N VAL A 46 -5.01 -3.00 -13.05
CA VAL A 46 -4.39 -2.65 -14.33
C VAL A 46 -5.22 -1.60 -15.08
N SER A 47 -6.51 -1.45 -14.79
CA SER A 47 -7.38 -0.48 -15.45
C SER A 47 -6.98 0.98 -15.19
N VAL A 48 -6.19 1.24 -14.13
CA VAL A 48 -5.64 2.56 -13.82
C VAL A 48 -4.76 3.13 -14.94
N ILE A 49 -4.31 2.31 -15.90
CA ILE A 49 -3.63 2.80 -17.10
C ILE A 49 -4.50 3.75 -17.93
N GLY A 50 -5.83 3.69 -17.80
CA GLY A 50 -6.78 4.61 -18.40
C GLY A 50 -6.98 5.92 -17.62
N CYS A 51 -6.45 6.03 -16.39
CA CYS A 51 -6.53 7.26 -15.60
C CYS A 51 -5.70 8.38 -16.25
N PRO A 52 -6.23 9.61 -16.41
CA PRO A 52 -5.50 10.71 -17.06
C PRO A 52 -4.10 10.96 -16.49
N THR A 53 -3.92 10.84 -15.17
CA THR A 53 -2.62 10.96 -14.50
C THR A 53 -1.61 9.94 -15.03
N VAL A 54 -2.04 8.68 -15.16
CA VAL A 54 -1.18 7.57 -15.61
C VAL A 54 -0.95 7.65 -17.11
N VAL A 55 -2.00 7.94 -17.89
CA VAL A 55 -1.91 8.17 -19.33
C VAL A 55 -0.86 9.23 -19.64
N GLY A 56 -0.89 10.37 -18.95
CA GLY A 56 0.12 11.44 -19.14
C GLY A 56 1.56 10.97 -18.91
N LYS A 57 1.80 10.09 -17.93
CA LYS A 57 3.12 9.50 -17.68
C LYS A 57 3.53 8.54 -18.80
N ILE A 58 2.61 7.68 -19.25
CA ILE A 58 2.83 6.76 -20.36
C ILE A 58 3.12 7.54 -21.63
N SER A 59 2.31 8.55 -21.98
CA SER A 59 2.52 9.40 -23.16
C SER A 59 3.89 10.09 -23.15
N LYS A 60 4.33 10.61 -21.99
CA LYS A 60 5.66 11.18 -21.83
C LYS A 60 6.76 10.12 -22.05
N ALA A 61 6.63 8.95 -21.43
CA ALA A 61 7.59 7.86 -21.59
C ALA A 61 7.66 7.34 -23.03
N THR A 62 6.53 7.25 -23.74
CA THR A 62 6.48 6.92 -25.17
C THR A 62 7.27 7.91 -26.00
N ARG A 63 7.02 9.22 -25.81
CA ARG A 63 7.72 10.28 -26.55
C ARG A 63 9.23 10.25 -26.31
N LEU A 64 9.64 9.96 -25.08
CA LEU A 64 11.05 9.89 -24.68
C LEU A 64 11.69 8.51 -24.96
N GLN A 65 10.94 7.55 -25.51
CA GLN A 65 11.39 6.17 -25.72
C GLN A 65 12.00 5.56 -24.45
N ASP A 66 11.38 5.80 -23.29
CA ASP A 66 11.90 5.34 -22.00
C ASP A 66 11.71 3.83 -21.82
N VAL A 67 12.66 3.05 -22.32
CA VAL A 67 12.66 1.58 -22.25
C VAL A 67 12.61 1.08 -20.79
N LYS A 68 13.25 1.81 -19.85
CA LYS A 68 13.26 1.42 -18.43
C LYS A 68 11.88 1.57 -17.80
N PHE A 69 11.15 2.62 -18.16
CA PHE A 69 9.76 2.81 -17.75
C PHE A 69 8.89 1.64 -18.24
N PHE A 70 8.96 1.29 -19.53
CA PHE A 70 8.14 0.21 -20.08
C PHE A 70 8.48 -1.17 -19.51
N ALA A 71 9.76 -1.43 -19.20
CA ALA A 71 10.16 -2.64 -18.49
C ALA A 71 9.52 -2.72 -17.09
N LYS A 72 9.52 -1.62 -16.34
CA LYS A 72 8.85 -1.54 -15.02
C LYS A 72 7.33 -1.68 -15.14
N LEU A 73 6.73 -1.06 -16.15
CA LEU A 73 5.29 -1.16 -16.43
C LEU A 73 4.89 -2.61 -16.72
N LYS A 74 5.60 -3.29 -17.62
CA LYS A 74 5.40 -4.71 -17.93
C LYS A 74 5.58 -5.59 -16.69
N SER A 75 6.58 -5.30 -15.87
CA SER A 75 6.82 -6.01 -14.61
C SER A 75 5.70 -5.78 -13.59
N ALA A 76 5.12 -4.58 -13.52
CA ALA A 76 4.00 -4.28 -12.64
C ALA A 76 2.72 -5.03 -13.06
N ILE A 77 2.40 -5.04 -14.36
CA ILE A 77 1.25 -5.76 -14.92
C ILE A 77 1.36 -7.26 -14.64
N ASN A 78 2.54 -7.84 -14.83
CA ASN A 78 2.79 -9.28 -14.64
C ASN A 78 3.24 -9.64 -13.20
N GLY A 79 3.24 -8.67 -12.29
CA GLY A 79 3.90 -8.78 -10.99
C GLY A 79 3.22 -9.79 -10.06
N LYS A 80 4.03 -10.66 -9.46
CA LYS A 80 3.63 -11.57 -8.37
C LYS A 80 3.18 -10.79 -7.12
N LYS A 81 2.04 -11.17 -6.54
CA LYS A 81 1.40 -10.54 -5.37
C LYS A 81 1.65 -11.31 -4.06
N GLU A 82 2.42 -12.38 -4.09
CA GLU A 82 2.51 -13.41 -3.05
C GLU A 82 2.95 -12.82 -1.69
N LYS A 83 3.91 -11.89 -1.67
CA LYS A 83 4.33 -11.22 -0.42
C LYS A 83 3.26 -10.29 0.18
N LEU A 84 2.41 -9.72 -0.67
CA LEU A 84 1.30 -8.86 -0.26
C LEU A 84 0.10 -9.67 0.26
N LYS A 85 0.07 -10.98 -0.06
CA LYS A 85 -0.98 -11.93 0.33
C LYS A 85 -0.85 -12.50 1.75
N GLN A 86 0.16 -12.11 2.52
CA GLN A 86 0.31 -12.60 3.89
C GLN A 86 -0.79 -11.99 4.78
N ASP A 87 -1.71 -12.87 5.22
CA ASP A 87 -3.00 -12.50 5.82
C ASP A 87 -2.87 -11.59 7.05
N ASN A 88 -1.94 -11.91 7.96
CA ASN A 88 -1.72 -11.10 9.15
C ASN A 88 -1.28 -9.67 8.81
N PHE A 89 -0.35 -9.49 7.88
CA PHE A 89 0.09 -8.15 7.46
C PHE A 89 -1.01 -7.38 6.73
N GLN A 90 -1.92 -8.05 6.03
CA GLN A 90 -3.09 -7.38 5.43
C GLN A 90 -4.02 -6.84 6.51
N LYS A 91 -4.35 -7.67 7.51
CA LYS A 91 -5.16 -7.27 8.67
C LYS A 91 -4.50 -6.12 9.42
N MET A 92 -3.18 -6.18 9.62
CA MET A 92 -2.45 -5.09 10.27
C MET A 92 -2.52 -3.78 9.49
N ARG A 93 -2.33 -3.79 8.17
CA ARG A 93 -2.45 -2.59 7.33
C ARG A 93 -3.86 -2.00 7.39
N LEU A 94 -4.90 -2.85 7.38
CA LEU A 94 -6.27 -2.40 7.55
C LEU A 94 -6.49 -1.73 8.91
N VAL A 95 -5.99 -2.34 9.99
CA VAL A 95 -6.10 -1.74 11.34
C VAL A 95 -5.40 -0.39 11.40
N PHE A 96 -4.20 -0.27 10.81
CA PHE A 96 -3.50 1.03 10.76
C PHE A 96 -4.26 2.09 9.97
N GLU A 97 -4.88 1.72 8.85
CA GLU A 97 -5.72 2.63 8.07
C GLU A 97 -6.93 3.11 8.89
N ILE A 98 -7.63 2.19 9.57
CA ILE A 98 -8.77 2.53 10.43
C ILE A 98 -8.34 3.47 11.57
N LEU A 99 -7.20 3.20 12.19
CA LEU A 99 -6.66 4.06 13.24
C LEU A 99 -6.32 5.46 12.72
N TYR A 100 -5.74 5.55 11.52
CA TYR A 100 -5.43 6.82 10.88
C TYR A 100 -6.70 7.62 10.59
N GLU A 101 -7.72 6.99 9.99
CA GLU A 101 -9.03 7.62 9.72
C GLU A 101 -9.76 8.05 11.01
N ALA A 102 -9.55 7.31 12.10
CA ALA A 102 -10.06 7.67 13.43
C ALA A 102 -9.24 8.78 14.14
N GLY A 103 -8.17 9.29 13.52
CA GLY A 103 -7.30 10.34 14.07
C GLY A 103 -6.21 9.85 15.02
N ALA A 104 -6.03 8.54 15.18
CA ALA A 104 -4.94 7.97 15.97
C ALA A 104 -3.65 7.92 15.14
N LEU A 105 -2.91 9.04 15.12
CA LEU A 105 -1.74 9.23 14.25
C LEU A 105 -0.50 8.45 14.69
N ARG A 106 -0.38 8.08 15.98
CA ARG A 106 0.78 7.33 16.48
C ARG A 106 0.44 6.56 17.76
N LEU A 107 0.81 5.29 17.78
CA LEU A 107 0.80 4.45 18.97
C LEU A 107 2.20 4.36 19.58
N THR A 108 2.28 4.31 20.91
CA THR A 108 3.51 3.97 21.66
C THR A 108 3.90 2.51 21.46
N ASP A 109 5.14 2.13 21.78
CA ASP A 109 5.59 0.73 21.62
C ASP A 109 4.75 -0.25 22.46
N LYS A 110 4.37 0.17 23.68
CA LYS A 110 3.48 -0.60 24.56
C LYS A 110 2.10 -0.80 23.93
N GLN A 111 1.51 0.26 23.38
CA GLN A 111 0.20 0.16 22.70
C GLN A 111 0.27 -0.71 21.44
N LEU A 112 1.36 -0.63 20.67
CA LEU A 112 1.57 -1.51 19.51
C LEU A 112 1.65 -2.98 19.93
N TYR A 113 2.41 -3.27 21.00
CA TYR A 113 2.54 -4.62 21.53
C TYR A 113 1.19 -5.15 22.01
N GLN A 114 0.51 -4.39 22.88
CA GLN A 114 -0.82 -4.76 23.38
C GLN A 114 -1.80 -5.05 22.24
N LEU A 115 -1.91 -4.14 21.27
CA LEU A 115 -2.86 -4.30 20.17
C LEU A 115 -2.52 -5.47 19.24
N PHE A 116 -1.27 -5.56 18.74
CA PHE A 116 -0.93 -6.50 17.67
C PHE A 116 -0.43 -7.86 18.16
N VAL A 117 0.06 -7.96 19.39
CA VAL A 117 0.57 -9.21 19.98
C VAL A 117 -0.44 -9.81 20.95
N GLU A 118 -0.97 -9.03 21.90
CA GLU A 118 -1.84 -9.56 22.96
C GLU A 118 -3.30 -9.69 22.50
N GLU A 119 -3.89 -8.61 21.98
CA GLU A 119 -5.31 -8.53 21.64
C GLU A 119 -5.61 -9.20 20.29
N LEU A 120 -5.03 -8.69 19.20
CA LEU A 120 -5.35 -9.14 17.85
C LEU A 120 -4.57 -10.40 17.43
N LYS A 121 -3.48 -10.73 18.12
CA LYS A 121 -2.61 -11.90 17.84
C LYS A 121 -2.15 -11.99 16.38
N LEU A 122 -1.95 -10.84 15.74
CA LEU A 122 -1.52 -10.74 14.34
C LEU A 122 0.00 -10.79 14.19
N TYR A 123 0.75 -10.52 15.28
CA TYR A 123 2.19 -10.46 15.28
C TYR A 123 2.79 -11.40 16.34
N THR A 124 3.82 -12.17 15.98
CA THR A 124 4.47 -13.10 16.90
C THR A 124 5.81 -12.55 17.37
N ALA A 125 5.87 -12.12 18.63
CA ALA A 125 7.07 -11.52 19.23
C ALA A 125 8.26 -12.49 19.34
N ASN A 126 8.00 -13.81 19.35
CA ASN A 126 8.99 -14.86 19.68
C ASN A 126 9.38 -15.78 18.51
N SER A 127 9.15 -15.39 17.25
CA SER A 127 9.53 -16.25 16.11
C SER A 127 11.06 -16.26 15.90
N LYS A 128 11.65 -17.46 15.71
CA LYS A 128 13.09 -17.66 15.40
C LYS A 128 13.59 -16.90 14.14
N GLY A 129 12.68 -16.30 13.38
CA GLY A 129 12.93 -15.45 12.21
C GLY A 129 12.80 -13.94 12.46
N GLY A 130 12.64 -13.49 13.70
CA GLY A 130 12.73 -12.07 14.09
C GLY A 130 11.44 -11.28 13.89
N GLY A 131 10.60 -11.28 14.92
CA GLY A 131 9.58 -10.25 15.13
C GLY A 131 9.93 -9.38 16.33
N SER A 132 11.10 -8.74 16.33
CA SER A 132 11.47 -7.84 17.44
C SER A 132 10.49 -6.66 17.49
N GLU A 133 10.28 -6.08 18.67
CA GLU A 133 9.48 -4.86 18.86
C GLU A 133 9.88 -3.75 17.85
N LYS A 134 11.17 -3.69 17.51
CA LYS A 134 11.72 -2.80 16.49
C LYS A 134 11.16 -3.05 15.08
N ALA A 135 10.90 -4.29 14.71
CA ALA A 135 10.30 -4.64 13.42
C ALA A 135 8.81 -4.27 13.38
N LEU A 136 8.08 -4.49 14.48
CA LEU A 136 6.69 -4.02 14.64
C LEU A 136 6.61 -2.50 14.56
N ARG A 137 7.48 -1.77 15.28
CA ARG A 137 7.61 -0.32 15.20
C ARG A 137 7.89 0.15 13.78
N LYS A 138 8.87 -0.46 13.09
CA LYS A 138 9.20 -0.10 11.70
C LYS A 138 8.00 -0.30 10.77
N PHE A 139 7.23 -1.37 10.98
CA PHE A 139 6.01 -1.62 10.22
C PHE A 139 4.97 -0.54 10.52
N ALA A 140 4.70 -0.24 11.80
CA ALA A 140 3.79 0.82 12.21
C ALA A 140 4.20 2.19 11.63
N ASP A 141 5.47 2.58 11.72
CA ASP A 141 5.97 3.86 11.18
C ASP A 141 5.83 3.95 9.65
N THR A 142 5.78 2.80 8.94
CA THR A 142 5.56 2.77 7.49
C THR A 142 4.11 3.12 7.12
N TYR A 143 3.14 2.74 7.93
CA TYR A 143 1.71 2.86 7.61
C TYR A 143 0.96 3.91 8.45
N MET A 144 1.36 4.15 9.68
CA MET A 144 0.85 5.23 10.54
C MET A 144 1.60 6.54 10.27
N LYS A 145 1.58 7.05 9.03
CA LYS A 145 2.40 8.22 8.62
C LYS A 145 2.48 9.29 9.71
N LYS A 146 3.71 9.70 10.04
CA LYS A 146 3.96 10.93 10.80
C LYS A 146 3.34 12.10 10.04
N ASN A 147 2.32 12.72 10.61
CA ASN A 147 2.21 14.17 10.51
C ASN A 147 3.39 14.77 11.29
N THR A 148 4.57 14.82 10.68
CA THR A 148 5.56 15.85 11.02
C THR A 148 5.75 16.70 9.78
N THR A 149 4.68 17.39 9.40
CA THR A 149 4.81 18.79 8.97
C THR A 149 5.31 19.55 10.20
N THR A 150 6.61 19.81 10.24
CA THR A 150 7.16 21.00 10.90
C THR A 150 7.52 21.95 9.79
#